data_AF-A0A3M1WKL0-F1
#
_entry.id   AF-A0A3M1WKL0-F1
#
_cell.length_a   1.000
_cell.length_b   1.000
_cell.length_c   1.000
_cell.angle_alpha   90.00
_cell.angle_beta   90.00
_cell.angle_gamma   90.00
#
_symmetry.space_group_name_H-M   'P 1'
#
loop_
_entity.id
_entity.type
_entity.pdbx_description
1 polymer ?
#
loop_
_entity_poly.entity_id
_entity_poly.type
_entity_poly.pdbx_seq_one_letter_code
_entity_poly.pdbx_strand_id
1 'polypeptide(L)' 'RIDRVTSEAIEHLEPERIGFEQACGRIPVQGLLLEARRHGLHGRTVDLRNSGDTAGPRDQVVGYGAYVFS' A
#
# COMPACT_ATOMS: atom_id res chain seq x y z
N ARG A 1 -10.07 5.34 -3.09
CA ARG A 1 -9.68 5.04 -4.50
C ARG A 1 -8.16 4.93 -4.63
N ILE A 2 -7.40 5.89 -4.07
CA ILE A 2 -5.93 5.85 -4.00
C ILE A 2 -5.41 4.62 -3.23
N ASP A 3 -6.04 4.26 -2.10
CA ASP A 3 -5.55 3.15 -1.26
C ASP A 3 -5.60 1.80 -1.99
N ARG A 4 -6.67 1.56 -2.78
CA ARG A 4 -6.80 0.33 -3.58
C ARG A 4 -5.73 0.25 -4.67
N VAL A 5 -5.48 1.34 -5.38
CA VAL A 5 -4.43 1.39 -6.42
C VAL A 5 -3.05 1.15 -5.82
N THR A 6 -2.81 1.71 -4.63
CA THR A 6 -1.55 1.50 -3.91
C THR A 6 -1.42 0.05 -3.43
N SER A 7 -2.51 -0.54 -2.93
CA SER A 7 -2.54 -1.94 -2.49
C SER A 7 -2.30 -2.89 -3.66
N GLU A 8 -2.93 -2.66 -4.81
CA GLU A 8 -2.69 -3.43 -6.02
C GLU A 8 -1.22 -3.35 -6.45
N ALA A 9 -0.60 -2.16 -6.44
CA ALA A 9 0.81 -2.00 -6.74
C ALA A 9 1.71 -2.77 -5.74
N ILE A 10 1.33 -2.83 -4.46
CA ILE A 10 2.06 -3.60 -3.44
C ILE A 10 1.93 -5.11 -3.71
N GLU A 11 0.75 -5.62 -4.04
CA GLU A 11 0.51 -7.04 -4.32
C GLU A 11 1.23 -7.52 -5.59
N HIS A 12 1.30 -6.67 -6.62
CA HIS A 12 2.01 -6.96 -7.86
C HIS A 12 3.51 -6.64 -7.81
N LEU A 13 4.00 -6.14 -6.67
CA LEU A 13 5.38 -5.73 -6.46
C LEU A 13 5.85 -4.66 -7.47
N GLU A 14 5.04 -3.65 -7.72
CA GLU A 14 5.26 -2.57 -8.71
C GLU A 14 5.60 -1.23 -8.02
N PRO A 15 6.81 -1.06 -7.45
CA PRO A 15 7.24 0.13 -6.72
C PRO A 15 7.15 1.42 -7.54
N GLU A 16 7.35 1.35 -8.86
CA GLU A 16 7.22 2.46 -9.79
C GLU A 16 5.80 3.07 -9.82
N ARG A 17 4.77 2.31 -9.43
CA ARG A 17 3.38 2.79 -9.34
C ARG A 17 3.06 3.48 -8.01
N ILE A 18 3.98 3.46 -7.03
CA ILE A 18 3.80 4.08 -5.71
C ILE A 18 4.48 5.45 -5.67
N GLY A 19 3.74 6.47 -6.09
CA GLY A 19 4.19 7.87 -6.10
C GLY A 19 4.07 8.59 -4.75
N PHE A 20 4.30 9.90 -4.76
CA PHE A 20 4.28 10.76 -3.57
C PHE A 20 2.91 10.85 -2.89
N GLU A 21 1.82 10.71 -3.62
CA GLU A 21 0.46 10.85 -3.10
C GLU A 21 -0.12 9.53 -2.58
N GLN A 22 0.56 8.41 -2.84
CA GLN A 22 0.05 7.06 -2.60
C GLN A 22 0.38 6.55 -1.19
N ALA A 23 1.58 6.86 -0.67
CA ALA A 23 1.99 6.45 0.67
C ALA A 23 3.05 7.38 1.26
N CYS A 24 2.85 7.82 2.51
CA CYS A 24 3.85 8.59 3.25
C CYS A 24 5.18 7.84 3.43
N GLY A 25 5.12 6.50 3.50
CA GLY A 25 6.27 5.60 3.58
C GLY A 25 6.73 5.04 2.22
N ARG A 26 6.47 5.71 1.09
CA ARG A 26 6.73 5.13 -0.24
C ARG A 26 8.16 4.63 -0.44
N ILE A 27 9.18 5.33 0.06
CA ILE A 27 10.58 4.96 -0.20
C ILE A 27 10.94 3.60 0.42
N PRO A 28 10.73 3.36 1.73
CA PRO A 28 10.96 2.04 2.30
C PRO A 28 10.03 0.96 1.72
N VAL A 29 8.78 1.30 1.38
CA VAL A 29 7.87 0.36 0.69
C VAL A 29 8.44 -0.04 -0.67
N GLN A 30 8.91 0.92 -1.48
CA GLN A 30 9.51 0.63 -2.79
C GLN A 30 10.73 -0.29 -2.66
N GLY A 31 11.58 -0.05 -1.67
CA GLY A 31 12.73 -0.92 -1.36
C GLY A 31 12.29 -2.34 -0.98
N LEU A 32 11.28 -2.47 -0.13
CA LEU A 32 10.71 -3.77 0.25
C LEU A 32 10.18 -4.53 -0.98
N LEU A 33 9.47 -3.86 -1.89
CA LEU A 33 8.95 -4.51 -3.11
C LEU A 33 10.06 -4.97 -4.06
N LEU A 34 11.17 -4.23 -4.14
CA LEU A 34 12.34 -4.65 -4.92
C LEU A 34 12.98 -5.91 -4.33
N GLU A 35 13.17 -5.96 -3.01
CA GLU A 35 13.74 -7.14 -2.34
C GLU A 35 12.78 -8.35 -2.37
N ALA A 36 11.47 -8.13 -2.21
CA ALA A 36 10.48 -9.18 -2.36
C ALA A 36 10.54 -9.84 -3.74
N ARG A 37 10.67 -9.05 -4.82
CA ARG A 37 10.90 -9.58 -6.18
C ARG A 37 12.20 -10.38 -6.29
N ARG A 38 13.29 -9.85 -5.73
CA ARG A 38 14.61 -10.53 -5.74
C ARG A 38 14.57 -11.87 -5.02
N HIS A 39 13.77 -11.98 -3.96
CA HIS A 39 13.63 -13.19 -3.17
C HIS A 39 12.50 -14.12 -3.67
N GLY A 40 11.79 -13.76 -4.75
CA GLY A 40 10.68 -14.55 -5.27
C GLY A 40 9.47 -14.62 -4.34
N LEU A 41 9.30 -13.65 -3.45
CA LEU A 41 8.17 -13.59 -2.53
C LEU A 41 6.94 -13.04 -3.24
N HIS A 42 5.76 -13.39 -2.73
CA HIS A 42 4.47 -12.83 -3.17
C HIS A 42 3.84 -11.97 -2.08
N GLY A 43 3.38 -10.77 -2.45
CA GLY A 43 2.65 -9.89 -1.55
C GLY A 43 1.17 -10.21 -1.52
N ARG A 44 0.57 -10.24 -0.32
CA ARG A 44 -0.88 -10.37 -0.14
C ARG A 44 -1.39 -9.36 0.87
N THR A 45 -2.50 -8.68 0.54
CA THR A 45 -3.19 -7.82 1.50
C THR A 45 -3.87 -8.65 2.58
N VAL A 46 -3.64 -8.30 3.84
CA VAL A 46 -4.31 -8.85 5.02
C VAL A 46 -5.50 -7.98 5.42
N ASP A 47 -5.32 -6.66 5.40
CA ASP A 47 -6.36 -5.71 5.75
C ASP A 47 -6.14 -4.39 5.01
N LEU A 48 -7.24 -3.71 4.66
CA LEU A 48 -7.24 -2.38 4.06
C LEU A 48 -8.41 -1.59 4.64
N ARG A 49 -8.09 -0.53 5.37
CA ARG A 49 -9.08 0.31 6.08
C ARG A 49 -8.84 1.78 5.80
N ASN A 50 -9.81 2.60 6.17
CA ASN A 50 -9.71 4.04 6.06
C ASN A 50 -10.29 4.73 7.30
N SER A 51 -9.77 5.90 7.68
CA SER A 51 -10.24 6.64 8.87
C SER A 51 -11.64 7.24 8.74
N GLY A 52 -12.25 7.17 7.55
CA GLY A 52 -13.60 7.62 7.26
C GLY A 52 -14.69 6.63 7.64
N ASP A 53 -14.31 5.43 8.13
CA ASP A 53 -15.25 4.45 8.69
C ASP A 53 -15.84 4.89 10.06
N THR A 54 -15.44 6.07 10.57
CA THR A 54 -16.04 6.75 11.72
C THR A 54 -16.61 8.12 11.30
N ALA A 55 -17.89 8.36 11.60
CA ALA A 55 -18.68 9.50 11.13
C ALA A 55 -18.00 10.88 11.31
N GLY A 56 -17.44 11.45 10.24
CA GLY A 56 -16.84 12.79 10.21
C GLY A 56 -16.57 13.26 8.77
N PRO A 57 -16.19 14.54 8.54
CA PRO A 57 -16.02 15.12 7.20
C PRO A 57 -15.05 14.30 6.34
N ARG A 58 -15.42 14.02 5.09
CA ARG A 58 -14.71 13.12 4.14
C ARG A 58 -13.45 13.72 3.53
N ASP A 59 -13.03 14.85 4.06
CA ASP A 59 -12.10 15.79 3.44
C ASP A 59 -10.64 15.37 3.71
N GLN A 60 -10.41 14.54 4.74
CA GLN A 60 -9.10 14.03 5.15
C GLN A 60 -9.23 12.59 5.68
N VAL A 61 -9.42 11.65 4.77
CA VAL A 61 -9.45 10.22 5.10
C VAL A 61 -8.05 9.62 4.92
N VAL A 62 -7.52 9.01 5.97
CA VAL A 62 -6.22 8.30 5.98
C VAL A 62 -6.45 6.81 5.74
N GLY A 63 -5.76 6.23 4.76
CA GLY A 63 -5.77 4.79 4.49
C GLY A 63 -4.76 4.03 5.36
N TYR A 64 -5.12 2.83 5.79
CA TYR A 64 -4.25 1.88 6.50
C TYR A 64 -4.23 0.57 5.73
N GLY A 65 -3.04 0.02 5.44
CA GLY A 65 -2.88 -1.27 4.77
C GLY A 65 -1.92 -2.18 5.53
N ALA A 66 -2.28 -3.47 5.62
CA ALA A 66 -1.44 -4.52 6.20
C ALA A 66 -1.18 -5.61 5.16
N TYR A 67 0.07 -6.05 5.03
CA TYR A 67 0.52 -6.96 3.97
C TYR A 67 1.44 -8.04 4.53
N VAL A 68 1.44 -9.20 3.90
CA VAL A 68 2.36 -10.32 4.17
C VAL A 68 3.11 -10.66 2.88
N PHE A 69 4.41 -10.92 3.00
CA PHE A 69 5.26 -11.42 1.92
C PHE A 69 5.78 -12.82 2.30
N SER A 70 5.62 -13.78 1.40
CA SER A 70 5.96 -15.20 1.61
C SER A 70 6.46 -15.84 0.33
#